data_AF-A0A957P6J3-F1
#
_entry.id   AF-A0A957P6J3-F1
#
_cell.length_a   1.000
_cell.length_b   1.000
_cell.length_c   1.000
_cell.angle_alpha   90.00
_cell.angle_beta   90.00
_cell.angle_gamma   90.00
#
_symmetry.space_group_name_H-M   'P 1'
#
loop_
_entity.id
_entity.type
_entity.pdbx_description
1 polymer ?
#
loop_
_entity_poly.entity_id
_entity_poly.type
_entity_poly.pdbx_seq_one_letter_code
_entity_poly.pdbx_strand_id
1 'polypeptide(L)'
;MNPVDIIIKKRDGLALTDDEIGWFVRGFVAGAIPDYQVAAFAMAVYFQNMSDAETTALTQAMAASGDQLDLHTVLPKDVVIVDKHSSGGIGDKTT
;
A
#
# COMPACT_ATOMS: atom_id res chain seq x y z
N MET A 1 -18.83 1.95 -1.54
CA MET A 1 -18.26 2.08 -0.20
C MET A 1 -18.08 3.57 0.09
N ASN A 2 -18.00 4.00 1.35
CA ASN A 2 -17.76 5.40 1.73
C ASN A 2 -16.40 5.47 2.46
N PRO A 3 -15.50 6.40 2.10
CA PRO A 3 -14.20 6.52 2.76
C PRO A 3 -14.31 6.78 4.26
N VAL A 4 -15.35 7.50 4.70
CA VAL A 4 -15.59 7.81 6.11
C VAL A 4 -15.83 6.55 6.93
N ASP A 5 -16.57 5.58 6.39
CA ASP A 5 -16.88 4.33 7.10
C ASP A 5 -15.61 3.49 7.31
N ILE A 6 -14.71 3.46 6.33
CA ILE A 6 -13.42 2.76 6.41
C ILE A 6 -12.51 3.43 7.44
N ILE A 7 -12.46 4.77 7.44
CA ILE A 7 -11.68 5.54 8.41
C ILE A 7 -12.19 5.30 9.83
N ILE A 8 -13.51 5.35 10.04
CA ILE A 8 -14.14 5.05 11.34
C ILE A 8 -13.81 3.63 11.78
N LYS A 9 -13.96 2.66 10.88
CA LYS A 9 -13.67 1.25 11.17
C LYS A 9 -12.23 1.05 11.63
N LYS A 10 -11.26 1.60 10.90
CA LYS A 10 -9.85 1.53 11.29
C LYS A 10 -9.57 2.30 12.58
N ARG A 11 -10.13 3.51 12.74
CA ARG A 11 -10.01 4.32 13.97
C ARG A 11 -10.49 3.56 15.21
N ASP A 12 -11.54 2.76 15.07
CA ASP A 12 -12.13 1.96 16.15
C ASP A 12 -11.38 0.63 16.37
N GLY A 13 -10.24 0.43 15.71
CA GLY A 13 -9.36 -0.73 15.88
C GLY A 13 -9.86 -2.00 15.18
N LEU A 14 -10.84 -1.89 14.28
CA LEU A 14 -11.38 -3.03 13.55
C LEU A 14 -10.54 -3.31 12.30
N ALA A 15 -10.35 -4.59 12.00
CA ALA A 15 -9.62 -5.03 10.81
C ALA A 15 -10.40 -4.68 9.53
N LEU A 16 -9.68 -4.17 8.55
CA LEU A 16 -10.17 -3.94 7.20
C LEU A 16 -10.03 -5.20 6.36
N THR A 17 -10.94 -5.36 5.42
CA THR A 17 -10.91 -6.41 4.41
C THR A 17 -10.05 -5.98 3.21
N ASP A 18 -9.56 -6.94 2.44
CA ASP A 18 -8.81 -6.71 1.20
C ASP A 18 -9.61 -5.84 0.22
N ASP A 19 -10.93 -6.06 0.13
CA ASP A 19 -11.84 -5.28 -0.71
C ASP A 19 -11.95 -3.82 -0.24
N GLU A 20 -12.02 -3.58 1.07
CA GLU A 20 -12.05 -2.23 1.64
C GLU A 20 -10.74 -1.47 1.35
N ILE A 21 -9.60 -2.13 1.57
CA ILE A 21 -8.28 -1.56 1.32
C ILE A 21 -8.11 -1.28 -0.19
N GLY A 22 -8.40 -2.26 -1.04
CA GLY A 22 -8.30 -2.11 -2.48
C GLY A 22 -9.22 -1.02 -3.03
N TRP A 23 -10.45 -0.93 -2.51
CA TRP A 23 -11.38 0.14 -2.88
C TRP A 23 -10.86 1.52 -2.47
N PHE A 24 -10.30 1.64 -1.26
CA PHE A 24 -9.75 2.90 -0.75
C PHE A 24 -8.54 3.37 -1.56
N VAL A 25 -7.58 2.47 -1.84
CA VAL A 25 -6.39 2.79 -2.66
C VAL A 25 -6.80 3.22 -4.06
N ARG A 26 -7.66 2.47 -4.75
CA ARG A 26 -8.16 2.84 -6.09
C ARG A 26 -8.89 4.18 -6.08
N GLY A 27 -9.71 4.43 -5.05
CA GLY A 27 -10.44 5.68 -4.89
C GLY A 27 -9.51 6.88 -4.73
N PHE A 28 -8.42 6.74 -3.96
CA PHE A 28 -7.42 7.79 -3.82
C PHE A 28 -6.64 8.04 -5.11
N VAL A 29 -6.13 6.99 -5.76
CA VAL A 29 -5.38 7.09 -7.02
C VAL A 29 -6.21 7.71 -8.13
N ALA A 30 -7.52 7.44 -8.18
CA ALA A 30 -8.44 8.03 -9.14
C ALA A 30 -8.87 9.48 -8.81
N GLY A 31 -8.39 10.06 -7.71
CA GLY A 31 -8.78 11.40 -7.24
C GLY A 31 -10.20 11.49 -6.67
N ALA A 32 -10.87 10.36 -6.44
CA ALA A 32 -12.23 10.30 -5.90
C ALA A 32 -12.27 10.42 -4.37
N ILE A 33 -11.17 10.06 -3.69
CA ILE A 33 -10.99 10.26 -2.24
C ILE A 33 -10.00 11.41 -2.06
N PRO A 34 -10.41 12.55 -1.47
CA PRO A 34 -9.53 13.70 -1.28
C PRO A 34 -8.47 13.45 -0.20
N ASP A 35 -7.35 14.15 -0.33
CA ASP A 35 -6.15 14.01 0.53
C ASP A 35 -6.46 14.10 2.02
N TYR A 36 -7.40 14.96 2.43
CA TYR A 36 -7.76 15.11 3.84
C TYR A 36 -8.39 13.84 4.45
N GLN A 37 -9.05 13.01 3.65
CA GLN A 37 -9.58 11.71 4.11
C GLN A 37 -8.46 10.67 4.18
N VAL A 38 -7.51 10.71 3.26
CA VAL A 38 -6.34 9.83 3.29
C VAL A 38 -5.42 10.17 4.46
N ALA A 39 -5.24 11.44 4.77
CA ALA A 39 -4.52 11.89 5.96
C ALA A 39 -5.18 11.38 7.26
N ALA A 40 -6.52 11.45 7.34
CA ALA A 40 -7.27 10.89 8.48
C ALA A 40 -7.13 9.36 8.58
N PHE A 41 -7.18 8.65 7.44
CA PHE A 41 -6.93 7.21 7.38
C PHE A 41 -5.52 6.85 7.86
N ALA A 42 -4.49 7.56 7.36
CA ALA A 42 -3.10 7.33 7.74
C ALA A 42 -2.88 7.54 9.25
N MET A 43 -3.51 8.57 9.84
CA MET A 43 -3.47 8.79 11.27
C MET A 43 -4.19 7.69 12.06
N ALA A 44 -5.32 7.18 11.57
CA ALA A 44 -6.00 6.04 12.18
C ALA A 44 -5.12 4.77 12.15
N VAL A 45 -4.46 4.49 11.02
CA VAL A 45 -3.49 3.38 10.89
C VAL A 45 -2.31 3.56 11.84
N TYR A 46 -1.77 4.77 11.97
CA TYR A 46 -0.67 5.05 12.89
C TYR A 46 -0.99 4.65 14.33
N PHE A 47 -2.20 4.96 14.82
CA PHE A 47 -2.60 4.64 16.19
C PHE A 47 -3.08 3.19 16.39
N GLN A 48 -3.75 2.61 15.40
CA GLN A 48 -4.39 1.30 15.54
C GLN A 48 -3.62 0.15 14.90
N ASN A 49 -2.54 0.47 14.19
CA ASN A 49 -1.73 -0.47 13.42
C ASN A 49 -2.53 -1.17 12.30
N MET A 50 -1.84 -2.06 11.59
CA MET A 50 -2.42 -3.02 10.65
C MET A 50 -1.90 -4.42 11.01
N SER A 51 -2.76 -5.41 10.82
CA SER A 51 -2.33 -6.81 10.82
C SER A 51 -1.47 -7.12 9.59
N ASP A 52 -0.79 -8.26 9.59
CA ASP A 52 0.00 -8.72 8.44
C ASP A 52 -0.87 -8.89 7.18
N ALA A 53 -2.12 -9.35 7.35
CA ALA A 53 -3.07 -9.48 6.25
C ALA A 53 -3.41 -8.12 5.64
N GLU A 54 -3.74 -7.14 6.49
CA GLU A 54 -4.03 -5.78 6.04
C GLU A 54 -2.81 -5.12 5.38
N THR A 55 -1.62 -5.28 5.96
CA THR A 55 -0.37 -4.74 5.42
C THR A 55 -0.05 -5.36 4.06
N THR A 56 -0.28 -6.67 3.91
CA THR A 56 -0.15 -7.38 2.63
C THR A 56 -1.13 -6.85 1.60
N ALA A 57 -2.41 -6.72 1.97
CA ALA A 57 -3.44 -6.18 1.08
C ALA A 57 -3.14 -4.74 0.63
N LEU A 58 -2.67 -3.89 1.54
CA LEU A 58 -2.28 -2.52 1.21
C LEU A 58 -1.09 -2.50 0.24
N THR A 59 -0.09 -3.33 0.48
CA THR A 59 1.10 -3.46 -0.38
C THR A 59 0.71 -3.91 -1.78
N GLN A 60 -0.11 -4.94 -1.91
CA GLN A 60 -0.58 -5.46 -3.19
C GLN A 60 -1.46 -4.44 -3.92
N ALA A 61 -2.37 -3.76 -3.22
CA ALA A 61 -3.23 -2.74 -3.82
C ALA A 61 -2.43 -1.56 -4.37
N MET A 62 -1.39 -1.11 -3.65
CA MET A 62 -0.49 -0.05 -4.12
C MET A 62 0.35 -0.54 -5.31
N ALA A 63 0.94 -1.74 -5.24
CA ALA A 63 1.75 -2.30 -6.33
C ALA A 63 0.93 -2.51 -7.62
N ALA A 64 -0.36 -2.87 -7.50
CA ALA A 64 -1.27 -3.04 -8.63
C ALA A 64 -1.91 -1.73 -9.13
N SER A 65 -1.66 -0.59 -8.47
CA SER A 65 -2.25 0.70 -8.84
C SER A 65 -1.58 1.39 -10.03
N GLY A 66 -0.43 0.88 -10.48
CA GLY A 66 0.33 1.41 -11.60
C GLY A 66 0.96 0.30 -12.43
N ASP A 67 2.04 0.66 -13.12
CA ASP A 67 2.71 -0.26 -14.04
C ASP A 67 3.41 -1.40 -13.31
N GLN A 68 3.38 -2.59 -13.91
CA GLN A 68 4.13 -3.76 -13.47
C GLN A 68 5.13 -4.14 -14.55
N LEU A 69 6.41 -4.14 -14.19
CA LEU A 69 7.48 -4.49 -15.11
C LEU A 69 7.63 -6.02 -15.18
N ASP A 70 7.44 -6.59 -16.37
CA ASP A 70 7.93 -7.93 -16.69
C ASP A 70 9.39 -7.83 -17.15
N LEU A 71 10.32 -8.18 -16.25
CA LEU A 71 11.75 -8.06 -16.52
C LEU A 71 12.30 -9.18 -17.43
N HIS A 72 11.52 -10.23 -17.67
CA HIS A 72 11.91 -11.30 -18.62
C HIS A 72 11.61 -10.94 -20.08
N THR A 73 11.07 -9.76 -20.34
CA THR A 73 11.03 -9.22 -21.71
C THR A 73 12.44 -8.88 -22.22
N VAL A 74 13.40 -8.65 -21.32
CA VAL A 74 14.79 -8.31 -21.64
C VAL A 74 15.82 -9.28 -21.05
N LEU A 75 15.43 -10.10 -20.07
CA LEU A 75 16.29 -11.12 -19.46
C LEU A 75 15.82 -12.55 -19.80
N PRO A 76 16.74 -13.53 -19.94
CA PRO A 76 16.36 -14.93 -20.08
C PRO A 76 15.46 -15.41 -18.92
N LYS A 77 14.57 -16.37 -19.19
CA LYS A 77 13.57 -16.86 -18.22
C LYS A 77 14.16 -17.63 -17.04
N ASP A 78 15.38 -18.14 -17.19
CA ASP A 78 16.11 -18.95 -16.21
C ASP A 78 17.02 -18.11 -15.29
N VAL A 79 17.08 -16.79 -15.51
CA VAL A 79 17.87 -15.88 -14.67
C VAL A 79 17.07 -15.47 -13.45
N VAL A 80 17.71 -15.56 -12.27
CA VAL A 80 17.16 -15.02 -11.02
C VAL A 80 17.41 -13.53 -10.97
N ILE A 81 16.33 -12.77 -10.75
CA ILE A 81 16.37 -11.31 -10.63
C ILE A 81 16.36 -10.96 -9.15
N VAL A 82 17.31 -10.12 -8.73
CA VAL A 82 17.48 -9.70 -7.34
C VAL A 82 17.49 -8.19 -7.29
N ASP A 83 16.85 -7.64 -6.26
CA ASP A 83 16.84 -6.21 -5.95
C ASP A 83 17.31 -5.97 -4.51
N LYS A 84 17.84 -4.77 -4.24
CA LYS A 84 18.24 -4.34 -2.90
C LYS A 84 17.54 -3.02 -2.57
N HIS A 85 16.85 -3.00 -1.43
CA HIS A 85 16.24 -1.80 -0.88
C HIS A 85 16.89 -1.42 0.47
N SER A 86 17.05 -0.13 0.73
CA SER A 86 17.46 0.41 2.04
C SER A 86 16.30 1.17 2.66
N SER A 87 16.01 0.95 3.95
CA SER A 87 14.97 1.68 4.68
C SER A 87 15.39 3.11 5.06
N GLY A 88 16.69 3.42 4.97
CA GLY A 88 17.26 4.74 5.29
C GLY A 88 18.51 4.66 6.17
N GLY A 89 19.41 5.64 6.03
CA GLY A 89 20.63 5.75 6.84
C GLY A 89 21.55 6.88 6.39
N ILE A 90 22.13 7.63 7.33
CA ILE A 90 23.13 8.66 7.02
C ILE A 90 24.47 7.97 6.76
N GLY A 91 25.02 8.16 5.56
CA GLY A 91 26.26 7.50 5.13
C GLY A 91 26.07 6.11 4.53
N ASP A 92 24.83 5.74 4.16
CA ASP A 92 24.60 4.51 3.39
C ASP A 92 25.24 4.63 2.00
N LYS A 93 26.30 3.85 1.77
CA LYS A 93 27.10 3.79 0.53
C LYS A 93 26.75 2.57 -0.31
N THR A 94 25.66 1.86 0.02
CA THR A 94 25.29 0.60 -0.62
C THR A 94 24.02 0.75 -1.45
N THR A 95 24.10 0.47 -2.75
CA THR A 95 22.96 0.19 -3.65
C THR A 95 23.44 -0.79 -4.71
#